data_AF-A0A0C3NAW9-F1
#
_entry.id   AF-A0A0C3NAW9-F1
#
_cell.length_a   1.000
_cell.length_b   1.000
_cell.length_c   1.000
_cell.angle_alpha   90.00
_cell.angle_beta   90.00
_cell.angle_gamma   90.00
#
_symmetry.space_group_name_H-M   'P 1'
#
loop_
_entity.id
_entity.type
_entity.pdbx_description
1 polymer ?
#
loop_
_entity_poly.entity_id
_entity_poly.type
_entity_poly.pdbx_seq_one_letter_code
_entity_poly.pdbx_strand_id
1 'polypeptide(L)'
;MTSARRSVGTGIGAGGETGINVTYPPYAIHNSFGALSANTVATNATHAGGYLELDVHNLFGTMEAHATYLALQKVRPGKRPFIIGRSTFVSQGKWAGHWLGDNYSKWEYMYLNIQGVLQFQIYQIPMVGADTCGFSMYPS
;
A
#
# COMPACT_ATOMS: atom_id res chain seq x y z
N MET A 1 -26.19 33.78 20.66
CA MET A 1 -26.38 32.41 20.12
C MET A 1 -25.04 31.90 19.66
N THR A 2 -24.31 31.28 20.58
CA THR A 2 -22.99 30.69 20.35
C THR A 2 -23.16 29.40 19.56
N SER A 3 -22.71 29.40 18.31
CA SER A 3 -22.63 28.20 17.48
C SER A 3 -21.76 27.18 18.20
N ALA A 4 -22.36 26.08 18.66
CA ALA A 4 -21.63 24.92 19.12
C ALA A 4 -20.69 24.48 18.00
N ARG A 5 -19.38 24.48 18.27
CA ARG A 5 -18.42 23.79 17.39
C ARG A 5 -18.87 22.34 17.35
N ARG A 6 -19.36 21.87 16.20
CA ARG A 6 -19.47 20.44 15.90
C ARG A 6 -18.11 19.83 16.27
N SER A 7 -18.10 18.85 17.15
CA SER A 7 -16.97 17.94 17.26
C SER A 7 -16.77 17.38 15.85
N VAL A 8 -15.70 17.79 15.19
CA VAL A 8 -15.26 17.16 13.94
C VAL A 8 -15.07 15.70 14.32
N GLY A 9 -15.92 14.82 13.80
CA GLY A 9 -16.00 13.44 14.22
C GLY A 9 -14.61 12.83 14.19
N THR A 10 -14.12 12.41 15.35
CA THR A 10 -12.91 11.59 15.41
C THR A 10 -13.25 10.30 14.67
N GLY A 11 -12.37 9.86 13.78
CA GLY A 11 -12.70 8.78 12.85
C GLY A 11 -13.17 7.48 13.54
N ILE A 12 -13.79 6.56 12.80
CA ILE A 12 -14.09 5.22 13.31
C ILE A 12 -12.78 4.41 13.36
N GLY A 13 -12.67 3.44 14.28
CA GLY A 13 -11.45 2.66 14.49
C GLY A 13 -10.54 3.32 15.53
N ALA A 14 -9.26 3.46 15.23
CA ALA A 14 -8.30 4.14 16.11
C ALA A 14 -8.69 5.62 16.38
N GLY A 15 -9.49 6.23 15.51
CA GLY A 15 -10.04 7.56 15.76
C GLY A 15 -11.11 7.62 16.87
N GLY A 16 -11.69 6.49 17.25
CA GLY A 16 -12.67 6.41 18.34
C GLY A 16 -12.01 6.29 19.72
N GLU A 17 -10.70 6.04 19.77
CA GLU A 17 -9.97 5.82 21.01
C GLU A 17 -9.65 7.13 21.73
N THR A 18 -10.06 7.24 23.00
CA THR A 18 -9.80 8.42 23.81
C THR A 18 -8.43 8.35 24.48
N GLY A 19 -7.69 9.45 24.44
CA GLY A 19 -6.39 9.55 25.12
C GLY A 19 -5.22 8.90 24.36
N ILE A 20 -5.44 8.45 23.13
CA ILE A 20 -4.41 7.90 22.26
C ILE A 20 -3.96 8.95 21.23
N ASN A 21 -2.65 9.10 21.07
CA ASN A 21 -2.08 9.90 20.00
C ASN A 21 -1.90 9.01 18.76
N VAL A 22 -2.81 9.13 17.79
CA VAL A 22 -2.76 8.33 16.56
C VAL A 22 -1.56 8.66 15.66
N THR A 23 -0.90 9.81 15.85
CA THR A 23 0.33 10.18 15.14
C THR A 23 1.57 9.56 15.77
N TYR A 24 1.52 9.33 17.08
CA TYR A 24 2.58 8.70 17.87
C TYR A 24 1.97 7.65 18.81
N PRO A 25 1.58 6.48 18.26
CA PRO A 25 0.94 5.44 19.06
C PRO A 25 1.88 4.99 20.20
N PRO A 26 1.33 4.54 21.34
CA PRO A 26 2.13 4.16 22.52
C PRO A 26 3.09 3.00 22.22
N TYR A 27 2.77 2.16 21.25
CA TYR A 27 3.66 1.15 20.70
C TYR A 27 4.12 1.57 19.30
N ALA A 28 5.39 1.91 19.18
CA ALA A 28 6.02 2.21 17.90
C ALA A 28 6.56 0.92 17.27
N ILE A 29 6.08 0.58 16.07
CA ILE A 29 6.69 -0.47 15.26
C ILE A 29 8.07 -0.02 14.77
N HIS A 30 8.92 -0.99 14.42
CA HIS A 30 10.25 -0.72 13.87
C HIS A 30 10.17 -0.26 12.40
N ASN A 31 9.63 0.94 12.18
CA ASN A 31 9.57 1.58 10.87
C ASN A 31 10.92 2.24 10.54
N SER A 32 11.48 1.90 9.38
CA SER A 32 12.79 2.40 8.94
C SER A 32 12.87 3.93 8.80
N PHE A 33 11.73 4.63 8.70
CA PHE A 33 11.66 6.09 8.60
C PHE A 33 11.20 6.77 9.91
N GLY A 34 11.10 6.03 11.01
CA GLY A 34 10.64 6.56 12.30
C GLY A 34 9.12 6.69 12.39
N ALA A 35 8.61 7.91 12.40
CA ALA A 35 7.16 8.16 12.55
C ALA A 35 6.35 7.44 11.45
N LEU A 36 5.15 6.97 11.79
CA LEU A 36 4.30 6.22 10.84
C LEU A 36 3.89 7.04 9.60
N SER A 37 3.76 8.36 9.75
CA SER A 37 3.43 9.28 8.65
C SER A 37 4.65 9.72 7.83
N ALA A 38 5.86 9.26 8.16
CA ALA A 38 7.06 9.63 7.42
C ALA A 38 6.97 9.10 5.97
N ASN A 39 7.12 10.01 5.00
CA ASN A 39 7.00 9.73 3.56
C ASN A 39 5.64 9.17 3.12
N THR A 40 4.57 9.43 3.88
CA THR A 40 3.22 9.00 3.52
C THR A 40 2.14 9.93 4.07
N VAL A 41 0.87 9.56 3.93
CA VAL A 41 -0.28 10.32 4.43
C VAL A 41 -0.26 10.36 5.96
N ALA A 42 -0.73 11.47 6.53
CA ALA A 42 -0.84 11.60 7.98
C ALA A 42 -1.80 10.54 8.56
N THR A 43 -1.40 9.88 9.66
CA THR A 43 -2.19 8.78 10.26
C THR A 43 -3.57 9.21 10.77
N ASN A 44 -3.78 10.51 11.00
CA ASN A 44 -5.07 11.09 11.40
C ASN A 44 -5.92 11.57 10.22
N ALA A 45 -5.48 11.37 8.97
CA ALA A 45 -6.31 11.66 7.81
C ALA A 45 -7.54 10.74 7.79
N THR A 46 -8.66 11.26 7.30
CA THR A 46 -9.95 10.55 7.30
C THR A 46 -10.32 10.06 5.91
N HIS A 47 -10.71 8.80 5.80
CA HIS A 47 -11.22 8.15 4.59
C HIS A 47 -12.75 8.09 4.57
N ALA A 48 -13.30 7.63 3.44
CA ALA A 48 -14.73 7.37 3.32
C ALA A 48 -15.22 6.42 4.42
N GLY A 49 -16.40 6.71 5.00
CA GLY A 49 -16.91 5.98 6.18
C GLY A 49 -16.32 6.47 7.51
N GLY A 50 -15.39 7.42 7.48
CA GLY A 50 -14.80 8.02 8.67
C GLY A 50 -13.60 7.24 9.22
N TYR A 51 -13.09 6.22 8.55
CA TYR A 51 -11.88 5.50 9.01
C TYR A 51 -10.66 6.40 9.00
N LEU A 52 -9.77 6.24 9.97
CA LEU A 52 -8.49 6.92 9.96
C LEU A 52 -7.50 6.20 9.04
N GLU A 53 -6.58 6.95 8.44
CA GLU A 53 -5.44 6.43 7.67
C GLU A 53 -4.66 5.39 8.48
N LEU A 54 -4.50 5.59 9.79
CA LEU A 54 -3.86 4.59 10.66
C LEU A 54 -4.43 3.18 10.52
N ASP A 55 -5.75 3.06 10.36
CA ASP A 55 -6.45 1.78 10.30
C ASP A 55 -6.39 1.14 8.90
N VAL A 56 -6.31 1.96 7.86
CA VAL A 56 -6.49 1.53 6.47
C VAL A 56 -5.27 1.72 5.57
N HIS A 57 -4.17 2.29 6.09
CA HIS A 57 -2.94 2.64 5.35
C HIS A 57 -2.49 1.52 4.41
N ASN A 58 -2.35 0.30 4.94
CA ASN A 58 -1.86 -0.84 4.19
C ASN A 58 -2.82 -1.33 3.08
N LEU A 59 -4.09 -0.91 3.10
CA LEU A 59 -5.08 -1.28 2.09
C LEU A 59 -5.02 -0.41 0.83
N PHE A 60 -4.36 0.75 0.90
CA PHE A 60 -4.44 1.78 -0.14
C PHE A 60 -4.12 1.23 -1.54
N GLY A 61 -2.97 0.58 -1.71
CA GLY A 61 -2.54 0.04 -3.01
C GLY A 61 -3.47 -1.04 -3.58
N THR A 62 -4.04 -1.88 -2.71
CA THR A 62 -5.00 -2.92 -3.15
C THR A 62 -6.36 -2.33 -3.48
N MET A 63 -6.83 -1.33 -2.74
CA MET A 63 -8.06 -0.63 -3.07
C MET A 63 -7.94 0.16 -4.38
N GLU A 64 -6.79 0.78 -4.62
CA GLU A 64 -6.47 1.46 -5.88
C GLU A 64 -6.45 0.46 -7.06
N ALA A 65 -5.79 -0.69 -6.90
CA ALA A 65 -5.76 -1.74 -7.91
C ALA A 65 -7.15 -2.29 -8.21
N HIS A 66 -7.98 -2.52 -7.19
CA HIS A 66 -9.37 -2.95 -7.34
C HIS A 66 -10.21 -1.92 -8.10
N ALA A 67 -10.14 -0.64 -7.71
CA ALA A 67 -10.85 0.43 -8.40
C ALA A 67 -10.42 0.56 -9.87
N THR A 68 -9.11 0.47 -10.13
CA THR A 68 -8.53 0.49 -11.48
C THR A 68 -9.00 -0.70 -12.31
N TYR A 69 -9.07 -1.90 -11.73
CA TYR A 69 -9.58 -3.10 -12.40
C TYR A 69 -11.03 -2.91 -12.85
N LEU A 70 -11.91 -2.40 -11.96
CA LEU A 70 -13.30 -2.12 -12.30
C LEU A 70 -13.43 -1.03 -13.37
N ALA A 71 -12.60 0.01 -13.29
CA ALA A 71 -12.56 1.07 -14.30
C ALA A 71 -12.15 0.53 -15.68
N LEU A 72 -11.10 -0.28 -15.75
CA LEU A 72 -10.63 -0.87 -17.00
C LEU A 72 -11.65 -1.83 -17.62
N GLN A 73 -12.41 -2.57 -16.81
CA GLN A 73 -13.52 -3.38 -17.32
C GLN A 73 -14.63 -2.54 -17.95
N LYS A 74 -14.87 -1.32 -17.46
CA LYS A 74 -15.83 -0.39 -18.07
C LYS A 74 -15.29 0.24 -19.34
N VAL A 75 -14.02 0.64 -19.35
CA VAL A 75 -13.37 1.27 -20.51
C VAL A 75 -13.17 0.26 -21.66
N ARG A 76 -12.85 -1.01 -21.33
CA ARG A 76 -12.62 -2.08 -22.32
C ARG A 76 -13.42 -3.34 -21.95
N PRO A 77 -14.74 -3.37 -22.18
CA PRO A 77 -15.57 -4.50 -21.85
C PRO A 77 -15.10 -5.81 -22.51
N GLY A 78 -15.19 -6.92 -21.79
CA GLY A 78 -14.81 -8.25 -22.28
C GLY A 78 -13.31 -8.48 -22.46
N LYS A 79 -12.45 -7.53 -22.07
CA LYS A 79 -10.99 -7.69 -22.05
C LYS A 79 -10.49 -7.84 -20.62
N ARG A 80 -9.53 -8.74 -20.42
CA ARG A 80 -8.82 -8.89 -19.14
C ARG A 80 -7.97 -7.64 -18.89
N PRO A 81 -8.17 -6.89 -17.79
CA PRO A 81 -7.28 -5.79 -17.42
C PRO A 81 -5.85 -6.28 -17.16
N PHE A 82 -4.87 -5.46 -17.51
CA PHE A 82 -3.47 -5.67 -17.15
C PHE A 82 -3.03 -4.51 -16.26
N ILE A 83 -2.68 -4.82 -15.01
CA ILE A 83 -2.32 -3.85 -13.97
C ILE A 83 -1.12 -4.42 -13.22
N ILE A 84 -0.11 -3.59 -12.98
CA ILE A 84 1.06 -3.89 -12.18
C ILE A 84 1.13 -2.84 -11.07
N GLY A 85 1.01 -3.27 -9.81
CA GLY A 85 0.98 -2.39 -8.64
C GLY A 85 2.21 -2.54 -7.75
N ARG A 86 2.65 -1.44 -7.13
CA ARG A 86 3.80 -1.43 -6.20
C ARG A 86 3.40 -1.80 -4.79
N SER A 87 2.50 -1.04 -4.18
CA SER A 87 1.96 -1.37 -2.86
C SER A 87 0.91 -2.48 -2.98
N THR A 88 0.95 -3.44 -2.07
CA THR A 88 0.06 -4.61 -2.09
C THR A 88 -0.33 -5.02 -0.67
N PHE A 89 -1.56 -5.51 -0.51
CA PHE A 89 -2.04 -6.20 0.68
C PHE A 89 -2.66 -7.56 0.31
N VAL A 90 -3.16 -8.28 1.31
CA VAL A 90 -3.83 -9.57 1.12
C VAL A 90 -4.88 -9.47 0.02
N SER A 91 -4.91 -10.48 -0.87
CA SER A 91 -5.80 -10.60 -2.04
C SER A 91 -5.45 -9.76 -3.28
N GLN A 92 -4.35 -9.00 -3.29
CA GLN A 92 -3.92 -8.21 -4.46
C GLN A 92 -3.93 -8.98 -5.78
N GLY A 93 -3.48 -10.25 -5.76
CA GLY A 93 -3.33 -11.07 -6.97
C GLY A 93 -4.64 -11.36 -7.71
N LYS A 94 -5.80 -11.08 -7.09
CA LYS A 94 -7.10 -11.08 -7.76
C LYS A 94 -7.24 -9.93 -8.77
N TRP A 95 -6.57 -8.81 -8.52
CA TRP A 95 -6.80 -7.54 -9.21
C TRP A 95 -5.62 -7.10 -10.08
N ALA A 96 -4.39 -7.33 -9.62
CA ALA A 96 -3.18 -6.85 -10.29
C ALA A 96 -1.97 -7.77 -10.04
N GLY A 97 -1.01 -7.72 -10.94
CA GLY A 97 0.33 -8.24 -10.70
C GLY A 97 1.18 -7.27 -9.87
N HIS A 98 2.41 -7.67 -9.57
CA HIS A 98 3.36 -6.91 -8.76
C HIS A 98 4.75 -6.93 -9.40
N TRP A 99 5.60 -5.95 -9.08
CA TRP A 99 7.03 -6.04 -9.33
C TRP A 99 7.77 -5.73 -8.03
N LEU A 100 8.92 -6.36 -7.81
CA LEU A 100 9.65 -6.32 -6.54
C LEU A 100 10.19 -4.92 -6.16
N GLY A 101 9.91 -3.89 -6.94
CA GLY A 101 10.33 -2.52 -6.69
C GLY A 101 11.76 -2.23 -7.16
N ASP A 102 12.24 -1.09 -6.69
CA ASP A 102 13.46 -0.45 -7.14
C ASP A 102 14.71 -1.26 -6.71
N ASN A 103 15.14 -2.20 -7.56
CA ASN A 103 16.34 -3.01 -7.36
C ASN A 103 17.58 -2.32 -7.94
N TYR A 104 18.77 -2.89 -7.68
CA TYR A 104 20.03 -2.39 -8.23
C TYR A 104 20.63 -3.37 -9.23
N SER A 105 21.38 -2.83 -10.18
CA SER A 105 22.14 -3.57 -11.20
C SER A 105 23.37 -4.27 -10.60
N LYS A 106 23.13 -5.22 -9.70
CA LYS A 106 24.13 -5.99 -8.95
C LYS A 106 23.76 -7.46 -8.88
N TRP A 107 24.75 -8.34 -8.87
CA TRP A 107 24.56 -9.80 -8.79
C TRP A 107 23.80 -10.23 -7.54
N GLU A 108 24.03 -9.55 -6.41
CA GLU A 108 23.33 -9.78 -5.15
C GLU A 108 21.82 -9.56 -5.30
N TYR A 109 21.40 -8.52 -6.03
CA TYR A 109 19.98 -8.28 -6.28
C TYR A 109 19.39 -9.33 -7.21
N MET A 110 20.13 -9.80 -8.22
CA MET A 110 19.68 -10.92 -9.04
C MET A 110 19.37 -12.16 -8.18
N TYR A 111 20.24 -12.48 -7.22
CA TYR A 111 20.02 -13.58 -6.28
C TYR A 111 18.79 -13.33 -5.38
N LEU A 112 18.68 -12.14 -4.78
CA LEU A 112 17.55 -11.77 -3.90
C LEU A 112 16.19 -11.77 -4.62
N ASN A 113 16.16 -11.42 -5.91
CA ASN A 113 14.94 -11.40 -6.71
C ASN A 113 14.27 -12.78 -6.79
N ILE A 114 15.05 -13.87 -6.81
CA ILE A 114 14.52 -15.24 -6.83
C ILE A 114 13.69 -15.51 -5.57
N GLN A 115 14.23 -15.17 -4.40
CA GLN A 115 13.52 -15.29 -3.14
C GLN A 115 12.28 -14.40 -3.08
N GLY A 116 12.37 -13.17 -3.59
CA GLY A 116 11.24 -12.25 -3.66
C GLY A 116 10.08 -12.79 -4.50
N VAL A 117 10.37 -13.28 -5.70
CA VAL A 117 9.36 -13.88 -6.60
C VAL A 117 8.67 -15.07 -5.92
N LEU A 118 9.43 -15.96 -5.28
CA LEU A 118 8.87 -17.14 -4.59
C LEU A 118 7.96 -16.75 -3.41
N GLN A 119 8.30 -15.71 -2.64
CA GLN A 119 7.44 -15.21 -1.57
C GLN A 119 6.09 -14.74 -2.12
N PHE A 120 6.09 -14.00 -3.23
CA PHE A 120 4.85 -13.52 -3.84
C PHE A 120 3.97 -14.63 -4.44
N GLN A 121 4.54 -15.79 -4.79
CA GLN A 121 3.74 -16.98 -5.12
C GLN A 121 2.94 -17.47 -3.90
N ILE A 122 3.55 -17.48 -2.71
CA ILE A 122 2.89 -17.85 -1.45
C ILE A 122 1.82 -16.81 -1.08
N TYR A 123 2.08 -15.54 -1.36
CA TYR A 123 1.10 -14.46 -1.16
C TYR A 123 -0.04 -14.45 -2.19
N GLN A 124 -0.07 -15.44 -3.09
CA GLN A 124 -1.07 -15.60 -4.15
C GLN A 124 -1.09 -14.44 -5.15
N ILE A 125 0.10 -13.91 -5.48
CA ILE A 125 0.31 -12.90 -6.53
C ILE A 125 1.26 -13.53 -7.58
N PRO A 126 0.75 -14.44 -8.42
CA PRO A 126 1.61 -15.24 -9.29
C PRO A 126 2.24 -14.44 -10.44
N MET A 127 1.58 -13.36 -10.89
CA MET A 127 2.12 -12.43 -11.88
C MET A 127 3.07 -11.44 -11.20
N VAL A 128 4.33 -11.85 -11.04
CA VAL A 128 5.37 -11.07 -10.35
C VAL A 128 6.71 -11.20 -11.05
N GLY A 129 7.52 -10.15 -10.99
CA GLY A 129 8.89 -10.14 -11.48
C GLY A 129 9.73 -9.04 -10.85
N ALA A 130 10.99 -8.95 -11.26
CA ALA A 130 11.90 -7.89 -10.89
C ALA A 130 12.39 -7.16 -12.14
N ASP A 131 12.85 -5.93 -11.96
CA ASP A 131 13.43 -5.17 -13.07
C ASP A 131 14.69 -5.88 -13.59
N THR A 132 14.63 -6.29 -14.85
CA THR A 132 15.70 -7.05 -15.50
C THR A 132 16.90 -6.14 -15.71
N CYS A 133 18.10 -6.67 -15.46
CA CYS A 133 19.37 -5.93 -15.43
C CYS A 133 19.52 -4.90 -14.29
N GLY A 134 18.48 -4.66 -13.48
CA GLY A 134 18.48 -3.69 -12.40
C GLY A 134 17.86 -2.34 -12.80
N PHE A 135 17.11 -1.73 -11.88
CA PHE A 135 16.48 -0.42 -12.05
C PHE A 135 17.47 0.72 -11.79
N SER A 136 18.23 0.61 -10.70
CA SER A 136 19.18 1.64 -10.24
C SER A 136 20.63 1.22 -10.48
N MET A 137 21.49 2.21 -10.74
CA MET A 137 22.90 2.07 -11.14
C MET A 137 23.09 1.45 -12.53
N TYR A 138 24.30 1.63 -13.09
CA TYR A 138 24.63 1.10 -14.40
C TYR A 138 24.88 -0.41 -14.34
N PRO A 139 24.33 -1.18 -15.28
CA PRO A 139 24.65 -2.61 -15.41
C PRO A 139 26.13 -2.77 -15.78
N SER A 140 26.78 -3.75 -15.15
CA SER A 140 28.15 -4.19 -15.45
C SER A 140 28.16 -5.35 -16.41
#